data_AF-A0A3D5JWJ7-F1
#
_entry.id   AF-A0A3D5JWJ7-F1
#
_cell.length_a   1.000
_cell.length_b   1.000
_cell.length_c   1.000
_cell.angle_alpha   90.00
_cell.angle_beta   90.00
_cell.angle_gamma   90.00
#
_symmetry.space_group_name_H-M   'P 1'
#
loop_
_entity.id
_entity.type
_entity.pdbx_description
1 polymer ?
#
loop_
_entity_poly.entity_id
_entity_poly.type
_entity_poly.pdbx_seq_one_letter_code
_entity_poly.pdbx_strand_id
1 'polypeptide(L)'
;MFKNFKQTIVITAIALGALGQATAEGKEQKFYDPVPKKIEGWTIKVDPKLLKKEHRDFKKDVFKSLANHLQRIKYILPDAKVKELQKLPIWLDYHYEPLSSMQYHPGATWLRANRHDPRLVKHVHIPRAKALLSRGQWAKHPYVILHELAHAYHDQVLEDGFKNKPVADAYNEIKKNGSYDKVLLYTGRTVKHYALTTPMEYFAESTEA
;
A
#
# COMPACT_ATOMS: atom_id res chain seq x y z
N MET A 1 44.92 59.05 -37.64
CA MET A 1 43.88 59.99 -37.20
C MET A 1 43.07 59.28 -36.12
N PHE A 2 43.19 59.76 -34.89
CA PHE A 2 42.69 59.15 -33.65
C PHE A 2 41.16 59.11 -33.59
N LYS A 3 40.61 58.09 -32.92
CA LYS A 3 39.74 58.32 -31.74
C LYS A 3 39.49 57.04 -30.94
N ASN A 4 40.10 57.03 -29.75
CA ASN A 4 39.72 56.24 -28.59
C ASN A 4 38.27 56.57 -28.20
N PHE A 5 37.49 55.58 -27.77
CA PHE A 5 36.36 55.85 -26.88
C PHE A 5 36.51 55.05 -25.59
N LYS A 6 36.59 55.82 -24.51
CA LYS A 6 36.73 55.40 -23.12
C LYS A 6 35.41 54.83 -22.60
N GLN A 7 35.56 53.94 -21.63
CA GLN A 7 34.52 53.41 -20.75
C GLN A 7 33.55 54.50 -20.25
N THR A 8 32.28 54.12 -20.14
CA THR A 8 31.40 54.68 -19.11
C THR A 8 30.48 53.56 -18.62
N ILE A 9 30.77 53.07 -17.42
CA ILE A 9 29.83 52.32 -16.59
C ILE A 9 28.99 53.38 -15.88
N VAL A 10 27.66 53.36 -16.06
CA VAL A 10 26.73 53.98 -15.11
C VAL A 10 25.70 52.95 -14.67
N ILE A 11 25.51 52.97 -13.37
CA ILE A 11 24.90 52.02 -12.45
C ILE A 11 23.39 52.31 -12.33
N THR A 12 22.61 51.24 -12.46
CA THR A 12 21.40 50.89 -11.68
C THR A 12 20.09 51.68 -11.84
N ALA A 13 19.05 50.95 -12.25
CA ALA A 13 17.76 50.87 -11.52
C ALA A 13 17.02 49.60 -11.97
N ILE A 14 17.30 48.45 -11.34
CA ILE A 14 16.42 47.28 -11.46
C ILE A 14 15.33 47.45 -10.42
N ALA A 15 14.13 47.81 -10.88
CA ALA A 15 12.94 47.85 -10.07
C ALA A 15 12.64 46.45 -9.51
N LEU A 16 12.56 46.35 -8.18
CA LEU A 16 12.00 45.18 -7.49
C LEU A 16 10.53 45.04 -7.89
N GLY A 17 10.25 44.15 -8.85
CA GLY A 17 8.93 43.59 -9.04
C GLY A 17 8.71 42.51 -7.99
N ALA A 18 8.02 42.83 -6.91
CA ALA A 18 7.48 41.85 -5.98
C ALA A 18 6.46 40.98 -6.73
N LEU A 19 6.90 39.85 -7.26
CA LEU A 19 6.00 38.78 -7.67
C LEU A 19 5.38 38.21 -6.40
N GLY A 20 4.15 38.64 -6.12
CA GLY A 20 3.29 37.98 -5.16
C GLY A 20 3.17 36.50 -5.55
N GLN A 21 3.77 35.63 -4.74
CA GLN A 21 3.40 34.23 -4.74
C GLN A 21 1.99 34.15 -4.18
N ALA A 22 1.01 34.11 -5.08
CA ALA A 22 -0.30 33.60 -4.72
C ALA A 22 -0.11 32.13 -4.30
N THR A 23 0.00 31.90 -3.00
CA THR A 23 -0.18 30.57 -2.45
C THR A 23 -1.62 30.19 -2.76
N ALA A 24 -1.82 29.31 -3.74
CA ALA A 24 -3.10 28.65 -3.91
C ALA A 24 -3.38 27.92 -2.60
N GLU A 25 -4.27 28.48 -1.78
CA GLU A 25 -4.82 27.83 -0.59
C GLU A 25 -5.49 26.54 -1.07
N GLY A 26 -4.75 25.44 -0.98
CA GLY A 26 -5.25 24.12 -1.35
C GLY A 26 -6.43 23.80 -0.44
N LYS A 27 -7.62 23.60 -1.02
CA LYS A 27 -8.79 23.10 -0.28
C LYS A 27 -8.35 21.90 0.55
N GLU A 28 -8.49 22.01 1.87
CA GLU A 28 -8.18 20.92 2.79
C GLU A 28 -9.01 19.70 2.38
N GLN A 29 -8.34 18.62 1.99
CA GLN A 29 -9.00 17.41 1.55
C GLN A 29 -9.63 16.74 2.76
N LYS A 30 -10.95 16.84 2.88
CA LYS A 30 -11.70 16.23 3.97
C LYS A 30 -11.81 14.73 3.76
N PHE A 31 -11.23 13.95 4.67
CA PHE A 31 -11.40 12.50 4.73
C PHE A 31 -12.60 12.13 5.63
N TYR A 32 -13.25 11.01 5.35
CA TYR A 32 -14.33 10.49 6.21
C TYR A 32 -13.74 9.82 7.46
N ASP A 33 -14.53 9.67 8.52
CA ASP A 33 -14.11 8.87 9.68
C ASP A 33 -14.58 7.42 9.54
N PRO A 34 -13.66 6.43 9.54
CA PRO A 34 -14.03 5.03 9.37
C PRO A 34 -14.76 4.50 10.61
N VAL A 35 -15.67 3.55 10.40
CA VAL A 35 -16.34 2.83 11.48
C VAL A 35 -15.59 1.53 11.77
N PRO A 36 -15.08 1.32 13.00
CA PRO A 36 -14.40 0.08 13.35
C PRO A 36 -15.40 -1.09 13.40
N LYS A 37 -15.00 -2.22 12.83
CA LYS A 37 -15.70 -3.51 12.90
C LYS A 37 -14.70 -4.61 13.28
N LYS A 38 -15.22 -5.69 13.85
CA LYS A 38 -14.44 -6.91 14.13
C LYS A 38 -14.85 -8.01 13.18
N ILE A 39 -13.89 -8.60 12.48
CA ILE A 39 -14.10 -9.76 11.59
C ILE A 39 -12.97 -10.74 11.89
N GLU A 40 -13.33 -11.97 12.28
CA GLU A 40 -12.37 -13.04 12.58
C GLU A 40 -11.28 -12.69 13.61
N GLY A 41 -11.50 -11.67 14.45
CA GLY A 41 -10.55 -11.17 15.46
C GLY A 41 -9.77 -9.92 15.04
N TRP A 42 -9.69 -9.62 13.74
CA TRP A 42 -9.06 -8.40 13.23
C TRP A 42 -9.95 -7.17 13.44
N THR A 43 -9.30 -6.02 13.66
CA THR A 43 -9.95 -4.71 13.57
C THR A 43 -9.96 -4.24 12.12
N ILE A 44 -11.15 -4.03 11.56
CA ILE A 44 -11.35 -3.48 10.23
C ILE A 44 -11.91 -2.07 10.36
N LYS A 45 -11.19 -1.06 9.84
CA LYS A 45 -11.68 0.31 9.69
C LYS A 45 -12.47 0.39 8.39
N VAL A 46 -13.78 0.57 8.48
CA VAL A 46 -14.67 0.47 7.32
C VAL A 46 -15.19 1.84 6.91
N ASP A 47 -15.15 2.15 5.62
CA ASP A 47 -15.82 3.31 5.04
C ASP A 47 -17.31 3.33 5.41
N PRO A 48 -17.82 4.39 6.05
CA PRO A 48 -19.23 4.53 6.41
C PRO A 48 -20.17 4.36 5.21
N LYS A 49 -19.72 4.67 3.99
CA LYS A 49 -20.49 4.46 2.77
C LYS A 49 -20.86 3.00 2.60
N LEU A 50 -19.93 2.05 2.80
CA LEU A 50 -20.22 0.61 2.70
C LEU A 50 -21.28 0.16 3.71
N LEU A 51 -21.48 0.90 4.80
CA LEU A 51 -22.43 0.56 5.86
C LEU A 51 -23.85 1.07 5.62
N LYS A 52 -24.09 1.88 4.58
CA LYS A 52 -25.43 2.40 4.24
C LYS A 52 -26.42 1.29 3.89
N LYS A 53 -27.72 1.56 4.12
CA LYS A 53 -28.80 0.58 3.89
C LYS A 53 -28.88 0.13 2.43
N GLU A 54 -28.63 1.03 1.48
CA GLU A 54 -28.61 0.74 0.03
C GLU A 54 -27.56 -0.30 -0.38
N HIS A 55 -26.52 -0.51 0.43
CA HIS A 55 -25.46 -1.50 0.17
C HIS A 55 -25.59 -2.75 1.04
N ARG A 56 -26.76 -3.04 1.62
CA ARG A 56 -26.97 -4.15 2.58
C ARG A 56 -26.41 -5.48 2.06
N ASP A 57 -26.83 -5.92 0.89
CA ASP A 57 -26.46 -7.23 0.35
C ASP A 57 -25.02 -7.25 -0.13
N PHE A 58 -24.59 -6.19 -0.83
CA PHE A 58 -23.19 -6.02 -1.23
C PHE A 58 -22.24 -6.08 -0.03
N LYS A 59 -22.53 -5.35 1.05
CA LYS A 59 -21.76 -5.37 2.30
C LYS A 59 -21.72 -6.77 2.92
N LYS A 60 -22.86 -7.47 2.95
CA LYS A 60 -22.94 -8.83 3.48
C LYS A 60 -21.96 -9.76 2.74
N ASP A 61 -21.95 -9.70 1.41
CA ASP A 61 -21.06 -10.52 0.59
C ASP A 61 -19.59 -10.11 0.74
N VAL A 62 -19.29 -8.81 0.76
CA VAL A 62 -17.94 -8.28 1.00
C VAL A 62 -17.40 -8.75 2.35
N PHE A 63 -18.20 -8.66 3.42
CA PHE A 63 -17.77 -9.09 4.76
C PHE A 63 -17.61 -10.60 4.85
N LYS A 64 -18.49 -11.37 4.18
CA LYS A 64 -18.35 -12.82 4.08
C LYS A 64 -17.05 -13.21 3.34
N SER A 65 -16.73 -12.51 2.25
CA SER A 65 -15.50 -12.72 1.48
C SER A 65 -14.24 -12.36 2.28
N LEU A 66 -14.23 -11.20 2.93
CA LEU A 66 -13.11 -10.80 3.81
C LEU A 66 -12.95 -11.79 4.98
N ALA A 67 -14.04 -12.22 5.60
CA ALA A 67 -14.00 -13.26 6.63
C ALA A 67 -13.40 -14.56 6.09
N ASN A 68 -13.73 -14.97 4.86
CA ASN A 68 -13.13 -16.15 4.24
C ASN A 68 -11.60 -16.03 4.09
N HIS A 69 -11.09 -14.90 3.59
CA HIS A 69 -9.64 -14.66 3.55
C HIS A 69 -9.00 -14.79 4.93
N LEU A 70 -9.58 -14.15 5.96
CA LEU A 70 -9.05 -14.16 7.32
C LEU A 70 -9.16 -15.53 8.00
N GLN A 71 -10.22 -16.29 7.74
CA GLN A 71 -10.37 -17.67 8.21
C GLN A 71 -9.29 -18.58 7.63
N ARG A 72 -8.99 -18.47 6.33
CA ARG A 72 -7.92 -19.25 5.70
C ARG A 72 -6.57 -18.99 6.38
N ILE A 73 -6.28 -17.74 6.72
CA ILE A 73 -5.08 -17.38 7.51
C ILE A 73 -5.08 -18.09 8.87
N LYS A 74 -6.20 -18.09 9.58
CA LYS A 74 -6.34 -18.79 10.87
C LYS A 74 -6.10 -20.30 10.77
N TYR A 75 -6.45 -20.92 9.65
CA TYR A 75 -6.29 -22.36 9.46
C TYR A 75 -4.87 -22.79 9.09
N ILE A 76 -4.13 -21.95 8.37
CA ILE A 76 -2.80 -22.32 7.86
C ILE A 76 -1.65 -21.87 8.76
N LEU A 77 -1.90 -20.95 9.70
CA LEU A 77 -0.88 -20.43 10.61
C LEU A 77 -1.09 -20.92 12.04
N PRO A 78 0.00 -21.10 12.82
CA PRO A 78 -0.11 -21.35 14.26
C PRO A 78 -0.86 -20.22 14.98
N ASP A 79 -1.64 -20.57 16.00
CA ASP A 79 -2.46 -19.62 16.77
C ASP A 79 -1.67 -18.42 17.30
N ALA A 80 -0.44 -18.64 17.78
CA ALA A 80 0.43 -17.56 18.25
C ALA A 80 0.73 -16.53 17.15
N LYS A 81 0.94 -16.97 15.91
CA LYS A 81 1.16 -16.07 14.77
C LYS A 81 -0.12 -15.35 14.36
N VAL A 82 -1.25 -16.06 14.37
CA VAL A 82 -2.58 -15.47 14.14
C VAL A 82 -2.85 -14.33 15.13
N LYS A 83 -2.51 -14.51 16.42
CA LYS A 83 -2.70 -13.49 17.45
C LYS A 83 -1.85 -12.24 17.20
N GLU A 84 -0.63 -12.39 16.70
CA GLU A 84 0.19 -11.24 16.28
C GLU A 84 -0.44 -10.54 15.07
N LEU A 85 -0.85 -11.29 14.04
CA LEU A 85 -1.48 -10.70 12.84
C LEU A 85 -2.80 -10.00 13.15
N GLN A 86 -3.59 -10.48 14.12
CA GLN A 86 -4.86 -9.86 14.54
C GLN A 86 -4.69 -8.46 15.14
N LYS A 87 -3.47 -8.09 15.58
CA LYS A 87 -3.15 -6.74 16.06
C LYS A 87 -2.95 -5.76 14.88
N LEU A 88 -2.64 -6.26 13.69
CA LEU A 88 -2.37 -5.44 12.51
C LEU A 88 -3.69 -4.92 11.90
N PRO A 89 -3.83 -3.61 11.68
CA PRO A 89 -5.10 -3.04 11.27
C PRO A 89 -5.34 -3.16 9.77
N ILE A 90 -6.58 -3.41 9.39
CA ILE A 90 -7.03 -3.44 8.00
C ILE A 90 -7.97 -2.25 7.77
N TRP A 91 -7.84 -1.59 6.63
CA TRP A 91 -8.72 -0.52 6.16
C TRP A 91 -9.49 -0.98 4.93
N LEU A 92 -10.83 -0.86 4.96
CA LEU A 92 -11.72 -1.30 3.89
C LEU A 92 -12.58 -0.14 3.40
N ASP A 93 -12.31 0.29 2.17
CA ASP A 93 -13.08 1.30 1.48
C ASP A 93 -14.23 0.70 0.67
N TYR A 94 -15.37 1.41 0.58
CA TYR A 94 -16.39 1.07 -0.40
C TYR A 94 -15.77 1.16 -1.80
N HIS A 95 -15.17 2.32 -2.09
CA HIS A 95 -14.46 2.61 -3.32
C HIS A 95 -13.58 3.87 -3.14
N TYR A 96 -12.28 3.67 -3.04
CA TYR A 96 -11.25 4.71 -2.92
C TYR A 96 -10.67 5.01 -4.30
N GLU A 97 -10.68 6.27 -4.73
CA GLU A 97 -9.96 6.71 -5.93
C GLU A 97 -8.72 7.52 -5.52
N PRO A 98 -7.57 7.36 -6.21
CA PRO A 98 -7.33 6.58 -7.43
C PRO A 98 -6.92 5.11 -7.21
N LEU A 99 -6.81 4.66 -5.96
CA LEU A 99 -6.21 3.35 -5.65
C LEU A 99 -7.11 2.18 -6.03
N SER A 100 -6.52 1.07 -6.50
CA SER A 100 -7.27 -0.11 -6.94
C SER A 100 -6.74 -1.42 -6.36
N SER A 101 -5.43 -1.60 -6.34
CA SER A 101 -4.78 -2.76 -5.74
C SER A 101 -4.87 -2.72 -4.22
N MET A 102 -5.09 -3.88 -3.61
CA MET A 102 -4.82 -4.06 -2.18
C MET A 102 -3.32 -3.82 -1.96
N GLN A 103 -2.98 -3.12 -0.87
CA GLN A 103 -1.60 -2.72 -0.59
C GLN A 103 -1.43 -2.30 0.87
N TYR A 104 -0.25 -2.55 1.41
CA TYR A 104 0.20 -2.04 2.70
C TYR A 104 0.88 -0.67 2.60
N HIS A 105 0.60 0.24 3.55
CA HIS A 105 1.18 1.59 3.57
C HIS A 105 2.23 1.75 4.69
N PRO A 106 3.54 1.64 4.42
CA PRO A 106 4.54 1.63 5.48
C PRO A 106 4.80 3.00 6.12
N GLY A 107 4.45 4.10 5.44
CA GLY A 107 4.75 5.45 5.90
C GLY A 107 3.95 6.55 5.23
N ALA A 108 3.95 7.73 5.84
CA ALA A 108 3.07 8.84 5.47
C ALA A 108 3.54 9.64 4.24
N THR A 109 4.82 9.55 3.88
CA THR A 109 5.44 10.40 2.86
C THR A 109 4.76 10.25 1.50
N TRP A 110 4.62 9.02 1.02
CA TRP A 110 3.98 8.74 -0.26
C TRP A 110 2.48 9.08 -0.23
N LEU A 111 1.79 8.77 0.88
CA LEU A 111 0.38 9.10 1.06
C LEU A 111 0.15 10.62 0.94
N ARG A 112 0.93 11.44 1.64
CA ARG A 112 0.81 12.91 1.57
C ARG A 112 1.16 13.45 0.18
N ALA A 113 2.26 12.98 -0.41
CA ALA A 113 2.69 13.40 -1.74
C ALA A 113 1.63 13.11 -2.82
N ASN A 114 0.86 12.04 -2.66
CA ASN A 114 -0.20 11.63 -3.58
C ASN A 114 -1.62 12.03 -3.12
N ARG A 115 -1.73 12.87 -2.08
CA ARG A 115 -3.02 13.38 -1.56
C ARG A 115 -3.98 12.25 -1.14
N HIS A 116 -3.43 11.24 -0.47
CA HIS A 116 -4.17 10.19 0.21
C HIS A 116 -4.28 10.45 1.70
N ASP A 117 -5.19 9.72 2.35
CA ASP A 117 -5.43 9.85 3.79
C ASP A 117 -4.18 9.37 4.56
N PRO A 118 -3.47 10.26 5.29
CA PRO A 118 -2.27 9.88 6.05
C PRO A 118 -2.58 8.90 7.19
N ARG A 119 -3.85 8.70 7.56
CA ARG A 119 -4.26 7.73 8.60
C ARG A 119 -4.21 6.28 8.10
N LEU A 120 -3.99 6.06 6.80
CA LEU A 120 -3.74 4.74 6.20
C LEU A 120 -2.36 4.15 6.59
N VAL A 121 -1.46 4.96 7.14
CA VAL A 121 -0.13 4.50 7.60
C VAL A 121 -0.25 3.29 8.52
N LYS A 122 0.58 2.28 8.25
CA LYS A 122 0.63 0.97 8.93
C LYS A 122 -0.64 0.13 8.78
N HIS A 123 -1.52 0.43 7.82
CA HIS A 123 -2.69 -0.41 7.51
C HIS A 123 -2.47 -1.23 6.24
N VAL A 124 -2.99 -2.45 6.26
CA VAL A 124 -3.37 -3.16 5.04
C VAL A 124 -4.61 -2.48 4.48
N HIS A 125 -4.52 -1.91 3.28
CA HIS A 125 -5.59 -1.17 2.66
C HIS A 125 -6.24 -2.01 1.55
N ILE A 126 -7.56 -2.16 1.64
CA ILE A 126 -8.43 -2.72 0.60
C ILE A 126 -9.21 -1.54 0.00
N PRO A 127 -8.71 -0.91 -1.09
CA PRO A 127 -9.27 0.35 -1.56
C PRO A 127 -10.64 0.19 -2.24
N ARG A 128 -10.96 -1.02 -2.71
CA ARG A 128 -12.20 -1.29 -3.43
C ARG A 128 -12.84 -2.56 -2.89
N ALA A 129 -13.90 -2.42 -2.09
CA ALA A 129 -14.67 -3.56 -1.58
C ALA A 129 -15.09 -4.56 -2.66
N LYS A 130 -15.43 -4.09 -3.87
CA LYS A 130 -15.82 -4.95 -5.00
C LYS A 130 -14.72 -5.92 -5.43
N ALA A 131 -13.45 -5.60 -5.20
CA ALA A 131 -12.32 -6.48 -5.54
C ALA A 131 -12.37 -7.80 -4.74
N LEU A 132 -12.90 -7.79 -3.52
CA LEU A 132 -13.11 -8.99 -2.70
C LEU A 132 -14.14 -9.96 -3.30
N LEU A 133 -14.95 -9.52 -4.27
CA LEU A 133 -15.93 -10.38 -4.97
C LEU A 133 -15.50 -10.72 -6.40
N SER A 134 -14.33 -10.22 -6.85
CA SER A 134 -13.86 -10.39 -8.23
C SER A 134 -13.25 -11.76 -8.44
N ARG A 135 -13.89 -12.60 -9.26
CA ARG A 135 -13.37 -13.93 -9.65
C ARG A 135 -11.93 -13.86 -10.18
N GLY A 136 -11.62 -12.86 -10.99
CA GLY A 136 -10.28 -12.67 -11.55
C GLY A 136 -9.24 -12.35 -10.48
N GLN A 137 -9.61 -11.56 -9.46
CA GLN A 137 -8.72 -11.28 -8.34
C GLN A 137 -8.46 -12.54 -7.50
N TRP A 138 -9.50 -13.33 -7.24
CA TRP A 138 -9.40 -14.59 -6.51
C TRP A 138 -8.51 -15.62 -7.22
N ALA A 139 -8.63 -15.73 -8.55
CA ALA A 139 -7.80 -16.62 -9.35
C ALA A 139 -6.34 -16.13 -9.44
N LYS A 140 -6.14 -14.81 -9.50
CA LYS A 140 -4.81 -14.19 -9.59
C LYS A 140 -4.03 -14.32 -8.28
N HIS A 141 -4.67 -14.00 -7.15
CA HIS A 141 -3.98 -13.77 -5.88
C HIS A 141 -4.82 -14.26 -4.70
N PRO A 142 -4.98 -15.59 -4.53
CA PRO A 142 -5.93 -16.17 -3.57
C PRO A 142 -5.58 -15.82 -2.12
N TYR A 143 -4.31 -15.55 -1.81
CA TYR A 143 -3.82 -15.17 -0.49
C TYR A 143 -3.41 -13.69 -0.39
N VAL A 144 -3.93 -12.81 -1.25
CA VAL A 144 -3.60 -11.36 -1.25
C VAL A 144 -3.70 -10.70 0.13
N ILE A 145 -4.70 -11.03 0.95
CA ILE A 145 -4.81 -10.45 2.31
C ILE A 145 -3.68 -10.93 3.23
N LEU A 146 -3.23 -12.19 3.09
CA LEU A 146 -2.07 -12.69 3.82
C LEU A 146 -0.80 -12.00 3.33
N HIS A 147 -0.64 -11.85 2.02
CA HIS A 147 0.47 -11.13 1.41
C HIS A 147 0.60 -9.71 1.99
N GLU A 148 -0.48 -8.93 2.00
CA GLU A 148 -0.45 -7.59 2.59
C GLU A 148 -0.20 -7.60 4.11
N LEU A 149 -0.76 -8.57 4.83
CA LEU A 149 -0.48 -8.76 6.26
C LEU A 149 0.98 -9.16 6.51
N ALA A 150 1.63 -9.86 5.57
CA ALA A 150 3.04 -10.20 5.66
C ALA A 150 3.92 -8.95 5.52
N HIS A 151 3.58 -8.00 4.64
CA HIS A 151 4.24 -6.69 4.64
C HIS A 151 4.06 -5.96 5.97
N ALA A 152 2.85 -5.95 6.51
CA ALA A 152 2.58 -5.33 7.80
C ALA A 152 3.36 -5.99 8.95
N TYR A 153 3.45 -7.32 8.96
CA TYR A 153 4.21 -8.08 9.95
C TYR A 153 5.72 -7.85 9.82
N HIS A 154 6.24 -7.84 8.60
CA HIS A 154 7.65 -7.57 8.33
C HIS A 154 8.02 -6.16 8.80
N ASP A 155 7.18 -5.16 8.58
CA ASP A 155 7.43 -3.79 9.00
C ASP A 155 7.26 -3.56 10.51
N GLN A 156 6.22 -4.13 11.12
CA GLN A 156 5.77 -3.76 12.47
C GLN A 156 6.17 -4.76 13.57
N VAL A 157 6.51 -5.99 13.21
CA VAL A 157 6.69 -7.08 14.19
C VAL A 157 8.07 -7.70 14.12
N LEU A 158 8.65 -7.89 12.93
CA LEU A 158 10.00 -8.42 12.81
C LEU A 158 11.03 -7.44 13.38
N GLU A 159 12.07 -7.99 14.01
CA GLU A 159 13.24 -7.23 14.42
C GLU A 159 13.84 -6.50 13.22
N ASP A 160 14.16 -5.22 13.43
CA ASP A 160 14.63 -4.28 12.40
C ASP A 160 13.67 -4.01 11.23
N GLY A 161 12.41 -4.47 11.32
CA GLY A 161 11.38 -4.19 10.32
C GLY A 161 11.83 -4.64 8.92
N PHE A 162 11.64 -3.78 7.92
CA PHE A 162 12.13 -4.00 6.54
C PHE A 162 13.65 -4.09 6.38
N LYS A 163 14.43 -3.83 7.44
CA LYS A 163 15.89 -4.05 7.45
C LYS A 163 16.27 -5.42 8.04
N ASN A 164 15.29 -6.28 8.32
CA ASN A 164 15.53 -7.61 8.88
C ASN A 164 16.57 -8.38 8.06
N LYS A 165 17.73 -8.63 8.69
CA LYS A 165 18.89 -9.22 8.00
C LYS A 165 18.61 -10.63 7.46
N PRO A 166 17.97 -11.56 8.22
CA PRO A 166 17.60 -12.87 7.68
C PRO A 166 16.78 -12.81 6.39
N VAL A 167 15.78 -11.91 6.31
CA VAL A 167 14.98 -11.73 5.09
C VAL A 167 15.85 -11.21 3.94
N ALA A 168 16.71 -10.22 4.20
CA ALA A 168 17.60 -9.67 3.19
C ALA A 168 18.61 -10.72 2.66
N ASP A 169 19.15 -11.55 3.53
CA ASP A 169 20.09 -12.62 3.17
C ASP A 169 19.40 -13.68 2.29
N ALA A 170 18.22 -14.16 2.70
CA ALA A 170 17.45 -15.14 1.93
C ALA A 170 17.02 -14.61 0.56
N TYR A 171 16.61 -13.34 0.49
CA TYR A 171 16.33 -12.67 -0.78
C TYR A 171 17.55 -12.65 -1.71
N ASN A 172 18.73 -12.30 -1.17
CA ASN A 172 19.97 -12.25 -1.95
C ASN A 172 20.39 -13.65 -2.44
N GLU A 173 20.17 -14.69 -1.64
CA GLU A 173 20.44 -16.07 -2.03
C GLU A 173 19.57 -16.51 -3.22
N ILE A 174 18.25 -16.29 -3.13
CA ILE A 174 17.31 -16.61 -4.22
C ILE A 174 17.61 -15.81 -5.49
N LYS A 175 17.97 -14.53 -5.34
CA LYS A 175 18.38 -13.71 -6.47
C LYS A 175 19.66 -14.23 -7.13
N LYS A 176 20.63 -14.72 -6.35
CA LYS A 176 21.89 -15.26 -6.85
C LYS A 176 21.72 -16.61 -7.53
N ASN A 177 20.85 -17.47 -7.02
CA ASN A 177 20.67 -18.82 -7.56
C ASN A 177 19.81 -18.87 -8.84
N GLY A 178 19.09 -17.78 -9.17
CA GLY A 178 18.34 -17.62 -10.41
C GLY A 178 17.06 -18.46 -10.51
N SER A 179 16.68 -19.18 -9.46
CA SER A 179 15.50 -20.06 -9.45
C SER A 179 14.19 -19.32 -9.74
N TYR A 180 14.14 -18.01 -9.44
CA TYR A 180 12.97 -17.16 -9.59
C TYR A 180 12.99 -16.34 -10.90
N ASP A 181 14.02 -16.48 -11.74
CA ASP A 181 14.14 -15.69 -12.98
C ASP A 181 13.15 -16.12 -14.07
N LYS A 182 12.70 -17.39 -14.05
CA LYS A 182 11.75 -17.95 -15.01
C LYS A 182 10.77 -18.90 -14.31
N VAL A 183 9.60 -18.36 -13.96
CA VAL A 183 8.51 -19.10 -13.30
C VAL A 183 7.24 -19.01 -14.13
N LEU A 184 6.34 -19.98 -13.94
CA LEU A 184 5.03 -19.98 -14.58
C LEU A 184 4.06 -19.08 -13.80
N LEU A 185 3.61 -17.99 -14.41
CA LEU A 185 2.55 -17.14 -13.87
C LEU A 185 1.21 -17.89 -13.90
N TYR A 186 0.24 -17.51 -13.05
CA TYR A 186 -1.14 -18.06 -13.06
C TYR A 186 -1.85 -17.97 -14.43
N THR A 187 -1.34 -17.18 -15.37
CA THR A 187 -1.82 -17.07 -16.75
C THR A 187 -1.20 -18.10 -17.71
N GLY A 188 -0.28 -18.94 -17.24
CA GLY A 188 0.51 -19.85 -18.06
C GLY A 188 1.70 -19.21 -18.78
N ARG A 189 1.95 -17.90 -18.57
CA ARG A 189 3.10 -17.20 -19.14
C ARG A 189 4.34 -17.39 -18.28
N THR A 190 5.49 -17.61 -18.89
CA THR A 190 6.78 -17.56 -18.18
C THR A 190 7.18 -16.11 -17.91
N VAL A 191 7.44 -15.78 -16.64
CA VAL A 191 7.84 -14.43 -16.19
C VAL A 191 8.95 -14.51 -15.14
N LYS A 192 9.55 -13.37 -14.81
CA LYS A 192 10.36 -13.21 -13.61
C LYS A 192 9.44 -13.15 -12.38
N HIS A 193 9.73 -13.90 -11.33
CA HIS A 193 8.89 -13.95 -10.13
C HIS A 193 8.83 -12.58 -9.45
N TYR A 194 7.66 -12.17 -8.98
CA TYR A 194 7.44 -10.84 -8.40
C TYR A 194 8.24 -10.60 -7.11
N ALA A 195 8.42 -11.65 -6.31
CA ALA A 195 9.38 -11.75 -5.20
C ALA A 195 10.80 -11.19 -5.49
N LEU A 196 11.26 -11.11 -6.75
CA LEU A 196 12.56 -10.53 -7.09
C LEU A 196 12.58 -8.99 -7.14
N THR A 197 11.46 -8.33 -6.82
CA THR A 197 11.32 -6.87 -6.83
C THR A 197 12.02 -6.23 -5.62
N THR A 198 11.75 -6.70 -4.41
CA THR A 198 12.39 -6.24 -3.17
C THR A 198 12.45 -7.36 -2.12
N PRO A 199 13.27 -7.23 -1.06
CA PRO A 199 13.19 -8.15 0.09
C PRO A 199 11.79 -8.21 0.74
N MET A 200 11.02 -7.12 0.66
CA MET A 200 9.66 -7.05 1.20
C MET A 200 8.70 -7.90 0.38
N GLU A 201 8.78 -7.81 -0.95
CA GLU A 201 8.01 -8.67 -1.87
C GLU A 201 8.44 -10.13 -1.72
N TYR A 202 9.74 -10.39 -1.61
CA TYR A 202 10.25 -11.73 -1.37
C TYR A 202 9.63 -12.36 -0.12
N PHE A 203 9.61 -11.62 1.00
CA PHE A 203 9.01 -12.10 2.22
C PHE A 203 7.50 -12.38 2.04
N ALA A 204 6.75 -11.43 1.48
CA ALA A 204 5.30 -11.56 1.33
C ALA A 204 4.90 -12.70 0.39
N GLU A 205 5.52 -12.77 -0.79
CA GLU A 205 5.30 -13.83 -1.78
C GLU A 205 5.71 -15.21 -1.24
N SER A 206 6.74 -15.29 -0.38
CA SER A 206 7.14 -16.56 0.24
C SER A 206 6.14 -17.06 1.30
N THR A 207 5.22 -16.21 1.77
CA THR A 207 4.15 -16.65 2.70
C THR A 207 2.97 -17.31 2.01
N GLU A 208 2.87 -17.21 0.68
CA GLU A 208 1.75 -17.73 -0.12
C GLU A 208 2.14 -18.85 -1.09
N ALA A 209 3.41 -19.24 -1.08
CA ALA A 209 3.98 -20.32 -1.90
C ALA A 209 3.63 -21.72 -1.39
#